data_AF-A0A158GB38-F1
#
_entry.id   AF-A0A158GB38-F1
#
_cell.length_a   1.000
_cell.length_b   1.000
_cell.length_c   1.000
_cell.angle_alpha   90.00
_cell.angle_beta   90.00
_cell.angle_gamma   90.00
#
_symmetry.space_group_name_H-M   'P 1'
#
loop_
_entity.id
_entity.type
_entity.pdbx_description
1 polymer ?
#
loop_
_entity_poly.entity_id
_entity_poly.type
_entity_poly.pdbx_seq_one_letter_code
_entity_poly.pdbx_strand_id
1 'polypeptide(L)' 'MKDERFALLEMIASETLGVETLEPTGKLTADFRVIGIEDLTRALESAYDLGLVTGYRLSSQPASSDVHATS' A
#
# COMPACT_ATOMS: atom_id res chain seq x y z
N MET A 1 18.79 7.85 2.93
CA MET A 1 17.82 8.06 4.02
C MET A 1 16.74 7.01 3.85
N LYS A 2 16.49 6.17 4.87
CA LYS A 2 15.41 5.18 4.83
C LYS A 2 14.10 5.95 4.97
N ASP A 3 13.15 5.73 4.06
CA ASP A 3 11.83 6.37 4.12
C ASP A 3 11.16 5.99 5.44
N GLU A 4 10.71 6.96 6.24
CA GLU A 4 10.05 6.71 7.54
C GLU A 4 8.83 5.78 7.38
N ARG A 5 8.18 5.84 6.22
CA ARG A 5 7.07 4.94 5.88
C ARG A 5 7.51 3.49 5.78
N PHE A 6 8.74 3.22 5.33
CA PHE A 6 9.25 1.84 5.26
C PHE A 6 9.53 1.28 6.65
N ALA A 7 9.99 2.11 7.60
CA ALA A 7 10.15 1.67 8.99
C ALA A 7 8.80 1.29 9.63
N LEU A 8 7.74 2.08 9.37
CA LEU A 8 6.40 1.77 9.85
C LEU A 8 5.84 0.49 9.20
N LEU A 9 6.06 0.30 7.89
CA LEU A 9 5.63 -0.91 7.19
C LEU A 9 6.36 -2.17 7.69
N GLU A 10 7.68 -2.09 7.95
CA GLU A 10 8.44 -3.20 8.55
C GLU A 10 7.92 -3.55 9.95
N MET A 11 7.63 -2.55 10.78
CA MET A 11 7.04 -2.74 12.10
C MET A 11 5.69 -3.47 12.00
N ILE A 12 4.76 -2.95 11.19
CA ILE A 12 3.43 -3.58 11.00
C ILE A 12 3.58 -5.01 10.48
N ALA A 13 4.44 -5.24 9.49
CA ALA A 13 4.64 -6.55 8.90
C ALA A 13 5.22 -7.55 9.91
N SER A 14 6.12 -7.12 10.79
CA SER A 14 6.67 -7.97 11.85
C SER A 14 5.63 -8.33 12.91
N GLU A 15 4.82 -7.35 13.33
CA GLU A 15 3.86 -7.50 14.43
C GLU A 15 2.59 -8.26 14.03
N THR A 16 2.16 -8.12 12.78
CA THR A 16 0.87 -8.66 12.31
C THR A 16 1.02 -9.85 11.38
N LEU A 17 2.05 -9.86 10.53
CA LEU A 17 2.23 -10.91 9.51
C LEU A 17 3.39 -11.86 9.83
N GLY A 18 4.15 -11.60 10.91
CA GLY A 18 5.38 -12.33 11.24
C GLY A 18 6.48 -12.17 10.19
N VAL A 19 6.43 -11.11 9.36
CA VAL A 19 7.40 -10.82 8.30
C VAL A 19 8.44 -9.87 8.87
N GLU A 20 9.63 -10.38 9.19
CA GLU A 20 10.68 -9.61 9.86
C GLU A 20 11.41 -8.63 8.93
N THR A 21 11.43 -8.91 7.61
CA THR A 21 12.15 -8.11 6.63
C THR A 21 11.30 -7.86 5.39
N LEU A 22 11.28 -6.59 4.96
CA LEU A 22 10.70 -6.17 3.68
C LEU A 22 11.83 -5.64 2.82
N GLU A 23 12.24 -6.41 1.81
CA GLU A 23 13.20 -5.91 0.84
C GLU A 23 12.48 -5.08 -0.24
N PRO A 24 12.91 -3.84 -0.52
CA PRO A 24 12.40 -3.04 -1.64
C PRO A 24 13.01 -3.53 -2.97
N THR A 25 13.12 -4.85 -3.14
CA THR A 25 13.62 -5.46 -4.35
C THR A 25 12.41 -5.76 -5.23
N GLY A 26 12.35 -5.15 -6.41
CA GLY A 26 11.33 -5.49 -7.42
C GLY A 26 11.51 -6.90 -8.03
N LYS A 27 12.22 -7.78 -7.33
CA LYS A 27 12.55 -9.14 -7.72
C LYS A 27 11.80 -10.08 -6.80
N LEU A 28 11.23 -11.14 -7.36
CA LEU A 28 10.73 -12.25 -6.55
C LEU A 28 11.90 -12.86 -5.77
N THR A 29 11.94 -12.63 -4.47
CA THR A 29 12.82 -13.35 -3.56
C THR A 29 12.15 -14.68 -3.18
N ALA A 30 12.92 -15.63 -2.65
CA ALA A 30 12.41 -16.95 -2.28
C ALA A 30 11.48 -16.92 -1.06
N ASP A 31 11.23 -15.75 -0.46
CA ASP A 31 10.53 -15.57 0.81
C ASP A 31 9.01 -15.53 0.66
N PHE A 32 8.45 -16.50 -0.06
CA PHE A 32 7.01 -16.68 -0.12
C PHE A 32 6.49 -17.10 1.25
N ARG A 33 5.59 -16.31 1.82
CA ARG A 33 4.92 -16.60 3.08
C ARG A 33 3.41 -16.74 2.85
N VAL A 34 2.83 -17.79 3.43
CA VAL A 34 1.38 -17.92 3.54
C VAL A 34 0.95 -17.15 4.77
N ILE A 35 -0.01 -16.24 4.61
CA ILE A 35 -0.56 -15.43 5.70
C ILE A 35 -2.07 -15.66 5.83
N GLY A 36 -2.57 -15.59 7.06
CA GLY A 36 -4.01 -15.60 7.32
C GLY A 36 -4.67 -14.34 6.77
N ILE A 37 -5.93 -14.45 6.35
CA ILE A 37 -6.67 -13.27 5.86
C ILE A 37 -6.98 -12.31 7.01
N GLU A 38 -7.19 -12.82 8.22
CA GLU A 38 -7.41 -12.02 9.41
C GLU A 38 -6.17 -11.18 9.78
N ASP A 39 -4.99 -11.78 9.69
CA ASP A 39 -3.71 -11.11 9.95
C ASP A 39 -3.46 -10.02 8.91
N LEU A 40 -3.78 -10.29 7.64
CA LEU A 40 -3.72 -9.31 6.57
C LEU A 40 -4.68 -8.13 6.83
N THR A 41 -5.92 -8.41 7.23
CA THR A 41 -6.89 -7.36 7.58
C THR A 41 -6.37 -6.47 8.71
N ARG A 42 -5.84 -7.07 9.79
CA ARG A 42 -5.27 -6.33 10.92
C ARG A 42 -4.07 -5.47 10.51
N ALA A 43 -3.21 -5.98 9.62
CA ALA A 43 -2.08 -5.23 9.10
C ALA A 43 -2.53 -3.96 8.36
N LEU A 44 -3.58 -4.07 7.54
CA LEU A 44 -4.14 -2.95 6.79
C LEU A 44 -4.83 -1.91 7.69
N GLU A 45 -5.60 -2.36 8.68
CA GLU A 45 -6.19 -1.49 9.70
C GLU A 45 -5.11 -0.72 10.47
N SER A 46 -4.06 -1.41 10.91
CA SER A 46 -2.93 -0.80 11.62
C SER A 46 -2.21 0.24 10.76
N ALA A 47 -2.04 -0.03 9.47
CA ALA A 47 -1.47 0.93 8.52
C ALA A 47 -2.35 2.18 8.40
N TYR A 48 -3.67 2.00 8.31
CA TYR A 48 -4.62 3.11 8.23
C TYR A 48 -4.61 3.98 9.50
N ASP A 49 -4.60 3.36 10.68
CA ASP A 49 -4.55 4.06 11.97
C ASP A 49 -3.27 4.88 12.15
N LEU A 50 -2.15 4.44 11.56
CA LEU A 50 -0.88 5.14 11.53
C LEU A 50 -0.79 6.20 10.42
N GLY A 51 -1.88 6.44 9.68
CA GLY A 51 -1.93 7.44 8.61
C GLY A 51 -1.21 7.00 7.32
N LEU A 52 -0.87 5.72 7.18
CA LEU A 52 -0.32 5.17 5.94
C LEU A 52 -1.45 4.97 4.93
N VAL A 53 -1.77 6.03 4.19
CA VAL A 53 -2.70 5.95 3.06
C VAL A 53 -1.89 5.88 1.77
N THR A 54 -1.90 4.74 1.09
CA THR A 54 -1.46 4.68 -0.30
C THR A 54 -2.53 5.37 -1.13
N GLY A 55 -2.21 6.56 -1.65
CA GLY A 55 -3.09 7.31 -2.51
C GLY A 55 -3.39 6.54 -3.79
N TYR A 56 -4.44 5.71 -3.78
CA TYR A 56 -5.17 5.38 -4.99
C TYR A 56 -5.86 6.67 -5.44
N ARG A 57 -5.12 7.52 -6.16
CA ARG A 57 -5.75 8.46 -7.07
C ARG A 57 -6.33 7.62 -8.20
N LEU A 58 -7.55 7.13 -8.01
CA LEU A 58 -8.47 6.93 -9.12
C LEU A 58 -8.51 8.30 -9.76
N SER A 59 -7.75 8.50 -10.83
CA SER A 59 -7.75 9.75 -11.56
C SER A 59 -9.22 10.02 -11.87
N SER A 60 -9.82 11.00 -11.20
CA SER A 60 -11.00 11.64 -11.75
C SER A 60 -10.48 12.30 -13.01
N GLN A 61 -10.46 11.56 -14.11
CA GLN A 61 -10.45 12.16 -15.41
C GLN A 61 -11.70 13.05 -15.39
N PRO A 62 -11.57 14.39 -15.42
CA PRO A 62 -12.75 15.19 -15.69
C PRO A 62 -13.28 14.64 -17.02
N ALA A 63 -14.51 14.15 -16.99
CA ALA A 63 -15.20 13.71 -18.18
C ALA A 63 -14.97 14.79 -19.24
N SER A 64 -14.41 14.37 -20.37
CA SER A 64 -14.24 15.21 -21.55
C SER A 64 -15.58 15.90 -21.79
N SER A 65 -15.70 17.16 -21.40
CA SER A 65 -16.82 17.98 -21.81
C SER A 65 -16.50 18.41 -23.23
N ASP A 66 -16.77 17.50 -24.16
CA ASP A 66 -17.14 17.87 -25.52
C ASP A 66 -18.33 18.82 -25.41
N VAL A 67 -18.06 20.11 -25.49
CA VAL A 67 -19.09 21.10 -25.79
C VAL A 67 -18.78 21.65 -27.17
N HIS A 68 -19.46 21.03 -28.13
CA HIS A 68 -19.83 21.62 -29.39
C HIS A 68 -20.43 23.02 -29.16
N ALA A 69 -19.81 24.04 -29.75
CA ALA A 69 -20.48 25.28 -30.16
C ALA A 69 -19.67 25.80 -31.37
N THR A 70 -19.98 25.37 -32.60
CA THR A 70 -20.84 26.13 -33.54
C THR A 70 -20.90 27.62 -33.22
N SER A 71 -20.05 28.40 -33.90
CA SER A 71 -20.44 29.57 -34.72
C SER A 71 -19.21 30.21 -35.37
#